data_AF-A0A931WZQ2-F1
#
_entry.id   AF-A0A931WZQ2-F1
#
_cell.length_a   1.000
_cell.length_b   1.000
_cell.length_c   1.000
_cell.angle_alpha   90.00
_cell.angle_beta   90.00
_cell.angle_gamma   90.00
#
_symmetry.space_group_name_H-M   'P 1'
#
loop_
_entity.id
_entity.type
_entity.pdbx_description
1 polymer ?
#
loop_
_entity_poly.entity_id
_entity_poly.type
_entity_poly.pdbx_seq_one_letter_code
_entity_poly.pdbx_strand_id
1 'polypeptide(L)'
;MAQDVLRFDAAINPYGCSPKVVEALIEFARSKQYRLYGEERAETLREELAAHLGLAPENLLVYNGTGEALVWLFLSTLLLPRARLLLPLPSYERFVTAGRRCAAEVV
;
A
#
# COMPACT_ATOMS: atom_id res chain seq x y z
N MET A 1 8.05 27.60 17.65
CA MET A 1 7.40 27.63 16.32
C MET A 1 8.41 27.01 15.37
N ALA A 2 8.12 25.82 14.85
CA ALA A 2 9.00 25.18 13.87
C ALA A 2 9.13 26.12 12.67
N GLN A 3 10.34 26.29 12.14
CA GLN A 3 10.59 27.13 10.96
C GLN A 3 9.68 26.67 9.80
N ASP A 4 9.24 27.61 8.96
CA ASP A 4 8.50 27.35 7.72
C ASP A 4 9.42 26.67 6.69
N VAL A 5 9.70 25.38 6.91
CA VAL A 5 10.48 24.55 6.01
C VAL A 5 9.54 23.97 4.96
N LEU A 6 9.69 24.42 3.72
CA LEU A 6 8.99 23.81 2.59
C LEU A 6 9.63 22.45 2.25
N ARG A 7 8.84 21.39 2.30
CA ARG A 7 9.26 20.00 2.07
C ARG A 7 8.80 19.55 0.68
N PHE A 8 9.76 19.34 -0.23
CA PHE A 8 9.53 18.79 -1.58
C PHE A 8 10.34 17.52 -1.84
N ASP A 9 10.92 16.94 -0.79
CA ASP A 9 11.80 15.77 -0.80
C ASP A 9 11.03 14.43 -0.77
N ALA A 10 9.72 14.46 -0.55
CA ALA A 10 8.88 13.27 -0.42
C ALA A 10 7.60 13.40 -1.24
N ALA A 11 7.09 12.25 -1.72
CA ALA A 11 5.82 12.15 -2.43
C ALA A 11 4.62 12.24 -1.45
N ILE A 12 4.49 13.37 -0.77
CA ILE A 12 3.41 13.66 0.18
C ILE A 12 2.42 14.61 -0.49
N ASN A 13 1.14 14.31 -0.38
CA ASN A 13 0.09 15.23 -0.81
C ASN A 13 0.02 16.44 0.16
N PRO A 14 0.31 17.68 -0.29
CA PRO A 14 0.33 18.84 0.60
C PRO A 14 -1.06 19.27 1.10
N TYR A 15 -2.13 18.81 0.45
CA TYR A 15 -3.51 19.16 0.82
C TYR A 15 -4.09 18.30 1.94
N GLY A 16 -3.40 17.23 2.33
CA GLY A 16 -3.93 16.24 3.26
C GLY A 16 -5.01 15.35 2.64
N CYS A 17 -5.76 14.66 3.50
CA CYS A 17 -6.86 13.78 3.10
C CYS A 17 -8.19 14.54 2.99
N SER A 18 -9.20 13.90 2.40
CA SER A 18 -10.56 14.44 2.36
C SER A 18 -11.10 14.70 3.78
N PRO A 19 -11.88 15.79 4.02
CA PRO A 19 -12.54 16.01 5.30
C PRO A 19 -13.39 14.83 5.79
N LYS A 20 -13.99 14.06 4.87
CA LYS A 20 -14.75 12.84 5.19
C LYS A 20 -13.90 11.76 5.84
N VAL A 21 -12.61 11.69 5.51
CA VAL A 21 -11.67 10.75 6.15
C VAL A 21 -11.43 11.18 7.61
N VAL A 22 -11.31 12.48 7.87
CA VAL A 22 -11.15 13.00 9.23
C VAL A 22 -12.38 12.68 10.08
N GLU A 23 -13.59 12.89 9.54
CA GLU A 23 -14.84 12.55 10.19
C GLU A 23 -14.92 11.06 10.53
N ALA A 24 -14.65 10.18 9.55
CA ALA A 24 -14.66 8.73 9.75
C ALA A 24 -13.64 8.27 10.82
N LEU A 25 -12.44 8.86 10.84
CA LEU A 25 -11.42 8.55 11.86
C LEU A 25 -11.87 8.98 13.26
N ILE A 26 -12.52 10.13 13.39
CA ILE A 26 -13.07 10.61 14.67
C ILE A 26 -14.17 9.67 15.16
N GLU A 27 -15.10 9.25 14.28
CA GLU A 27 -16.16 8.31 14.63
C GLU A 27 -15.59 6.94 15.03
N PHE A 28 -14.63 6.43 14.26
CA PHE A 28 -13.93 5.18 14.57
C PHE A 28 -13.27 5.24 15.96
N ALA A 29 -12.55 6.33 16.27
CA ALA A 29 -11.93 6.53 17.58
C ALA A 29 -12.98 6.60 18.71
N ARG A 30 -14.11 7.28 18.51
CA ARG A 30 -15.18 7.37 19.52
C ARG A 30 -15.88 6.03 19.76
N SER A 31 -16.06 5.23 18.71
CA SER A 31 -16.73 3.92 18.79
C SER A 31 -15.97 2.89 19.63
N LYS A 32 -14.66 3.10 19.85
CA LYS A 32 -13.74 2.13 20.47
C LYS A 32 -13.62 0.81 19.71
N GLN A 33 -14.01 0.75 18.43
CA GLN A 33 -13.90 -0.47 17.60
C GLN A 33 -12.45 -0.92 17.40
N TYR A 34 -11.47 -0.01 17.48
CA TYR A 34 -10.03 -0.31 17.38
C TYR A 34 -9.52 -1.34 18.41
N ARG A 35 -10.30 -1.68 19.44
CA ARG A 35 -9.97 -2.75 20.40
C ARG A 35 -10.26 -4.15 19.86
N LEU A 36 -10.96 -4.24 18.73
CA LEU A 36 -11.33 -5.48 18.06
C LEU A 36 -10.49 -5.62 16.80
N TYR A 37 -10.26 -6.87 16.38
CA TYR A 37 -9.78 -7.12 15.03
C TYR A 37 -10.84 -6.67 14.03
N GLY A 38 -10.38 -6.04 12.94
CA GLY A 38 -11.21 -5.67 11.82
C GLY A 38 -11.50 -6.84 10.89
N GLU A 39 -12.00 -6.51 9.71
CA GLU A 39 -12.22 -7.44 8.61
C GLU A 39 -10.91 -8.09 8.15
N GLU A 40 -10.84 -9.43 8.18
CA GLU A 40 -9.62 -10.16 7.85
C GLU A 40 -9.15 -9.91 6.41
N ARG A 41 -10.09 -9.70 5.48
CA ARG A 41 -9.78 -9.48 4.05
C ARG A 41 -10.26 -8.12 3.55
N ALA A 42 -10.62 -7.22 4.46
CA ALA A 42 -11.21 -5.92 4.15
C ALA A 42 -12.36 -6.02 3.13
N GLU A 43 -13.27 -6.97 3.38
CA GLU A 43 -14.42 -7.31 2.54
C GLU A 43 -15.20 -6.07 2.11
N THR A 44 -15.57 -5.20 3.06
CA THR A 44 -16.35 -3.99 2.77
C THR A 44 -15.59 -3.04 1.85
N LEU A 45 -14.29 -2.82 2.10
CA LEU A 45 -13.46 -1.96 1.25
C LEU A 45 -13.28 -2.55 -0.16
N ARG A 46 -13.13 -3.87 -0.27
CA ARG A 46 -13.01 -4.55 -1.57
C ARG A 46 -14.28 -4.41 -2.39
N GLU A 47 -15.45 -4.57 -1.77
CA GLU A 47 -16.74 -4.40 -2.45
C GLU A 47 -16.92 -2.97 -2.98
N GLU A 48 -16.64 -1.95 -2.15
CA GLU A 48 -16.75 -0.55 -2.56
C GLU A 48 -15.77 -0.20 -3.68
N LEU A 49 -14.50 -0.61 -3.56
CA LEU A 49 -13.50 -0.38 -4.60
C LEU A 49 -13.82 -1.13 -5.89
N ALA A 50 -14.32 -2.36 -5.80
CA ALA A 50 -14.71 -3.16 -6.95
C ALA A 50 -15.82 -2.47 -7.75
N ALA A 51 -16.85 -1.98 -7.06
CA ALA A 51 -17.93 -1.20 -7.68
C ALA A 51 -17.41 0.09 -8.31
N HIS A 52 -16.52 0.81 -7.61
CA HIS A 52 -15.94 2.07 -8.11
C HIS A 52 -15.06 1.86 -9.35
N LEU A 53 -14.29 0.77 -9.40
CA LEU A 53 -13.33 0.47 -10.46
C LEU A 53 -13.93 -0.36 -11.61
N GLY A 54 -15.16 -0.87 -11.47
CA GLY A 54 -15.77 -1.78 -12.44
C GLY A 54 -15.09 -3.15 -12.49
N LEU A 55 -14.61 -3.64 -11.34
CA LEU A 55 -13.93 -4.92 -11.19
C LEU A 55 -14.74 -5.88 -10.31
N ALA A 56 -14.38 -7.15 -10.30
CA ALA A 56 -14.88 -8.11 -9.31
C ALA A 56 -14.06 -7.98 -8.00
N PRO A 57 -14.67 -8.12 -6.81
CA PRO A 57 -13.93 -8.05 -5.53
C PRO A 57 -12.75 -9.02 -5.43
N GLU A 58 -12.82 -10.17 -6.11
CA GLU A 58 -11.78 -11.20 -6.18
C GLU A 58 -10.50 -10.71 -6.90
N ASN A 59 -10.61 -9.66 -7.72
CA ASN A 59 -9.46 -9.04 -8.38
C ASN A 59 -8.73 -8.01 -7.49
N LEU A 60 -9.25 -7.75 -6.29
CA LEU A 60 -8.69 -6.77 -5.36
C LEU A 60 -8.12 -7.44 -4.13
N LEU A 61 -7.00 -6.89 -3.68
CA LEU A 61 -6.30 -7.33 -2.49
C LEU A 61 -5.84 -6.11 -1.70
N VAL A 62 -6.22 -6.06 -0.43
CA VAL A 62 -6.00 -4.91 0.45
C VAL A 62 -4.83 -5.21 1.37
N TYR A 63 -3.94 -4.23 1.52
CA TYR A 63 -2.76 -4.30 2.36
C TYR A 63 -2.42 -2.95 2.97
N ASN A 64 -1.61 -2.97 4.02
CA ASN A 64 -1.10 -1.78 4.70
C ASN A 64 0.00 -1.08 3.88
N GLY A 65 -0.41 -0.47 2.77
CA GLY A 65 0.45 0.24 1.86
C GLY A 65 1.20 -0.66 0.88
N THR A 66 1.49 -0.11 -0.31
CA THR A 66 2.12 -0.84 -1.42
C THR A 66 3.52 -1.33 -1.09
N GLY A 67 4.22 -0.65 -0.19
CA GLY A 67 5.54 -1.08 0.29
C GLY A 67 5.51 -2.44 0.96
N GLU A 68 4.44 -2.78 1.71
CA GLU A 68 4.29 -4.09 2.33
C GLU A 68 3.83 -5.13 1.32
N ALA A 69 2.75 -4.83 0.60
CA ALA A 69 2.14 -5.72 -0.39
C ALA A 69 3.13 -6.17 -1.46
N LEU A 70 3.73 -5.20 -2.17
CA LEU A 70 4.51 -5.49 -3.36
C LEU A 70 5.85 -6.14 -3.00
N VAL A 71 6.54 -5.58 -2.00
CA VAL A 71 7.94 -5.95 -1.70
C VAL A 71 8.03 -7.23 -0.87
N TRP A 72 7.17 -7.40 0.14
CA TRP A 72 7.30 -8.49 1.14
C TRP A 72 6.39 -9.68 0.91
N LEU A 73 5.30 -9.52 0.16
CA LEU A 73 4.41 -10.62 -0.20
C LEU A 73 4.65 -11.06 -1.65
N PHE A 74 4.42 -10.17 -2.62
CA PHE A 74 4.44 -10.58 -4.01
C PHE A 74 5.83 -10.93 -4.54
N LEU A 75 6.80 -10.02 -4.38
CA LEU A 75 8.14 -10.25 -4.92
C LEU A 75 8.89 -11.37 -4.19
N SER A 76 8.96 -11.31 -2.86
CA SER A 76 9.79 -12.23 -2.08
C SER A 76 9.22 -13.64 -1.94
N THR A 77 7.90 -13.82 -1.94
CA THR A 77 7.29 -15.12 -1.61
C THR A 77 6.56 -15.80 -2.76
N LEU A 78 5.98 -15.04 -3.69
CA LEU A 78 5.13 -15.61 -4.74
C LEU A 78 5.82 -15.64 -6.10
N LEU A 79 6.49 -14.56 -6.49
CA LEU A 79 6.92 -14.38 -7.88
C LEU A 79 8.39 -14.72 -8.14
N LEU A 80 9.28 -14.35 -7.23
CA LEU A 80 10.73 -14.38 -7.51
C LEU A 80 11.57 -15.55 -7.02
N PRO A 81 11.13 -16.50 -6.15
CA PRO A 81 12.04 -17.52 -5.61
C PRO A 81 12.89 -18.28 -6.64
N ARG A 82 12.46 -18.32 -7.93
CA ARG A 82 13.23 -18.87 -9.05
C ARG A 82 13.07 -18.10 -10.37
N ALA A 83 12.58 -16.85 -10.34
CA ALA A 83 12.28 -16.11 -11.57
C ALA A 83 13.37 -15.07 -11.90
N ARG A 84 13.44 -14.70 -13.18
CA ARG A 84 14.23 -13.56 -13.67
C ARG A 84 13.39 -12.30 -13.52
N LEU A 85 13.95 -11.25 -12.93
CA LEU A 85 13.28 -9.96 -12.76
C LEU A 85 13.81 -8.96 -13.80
N LEU A 86 12.94 -8.44 -14.66
CA LEU A 86 13.26 -7.28 -15.50
C LEU A 86 12.98 -6.00 -14.72
N LEU A 87 13.99 -5.15 -14.58
CA LEU A 87 13.96 -3.99 -13.70
C LEU A 87 14.50 -2.74 -14.42
N PRO A 88 13.63 -1.79 -14.82
CA PRO A 88 14.11 -0.52 -15.34
C PRO A 88 14.85 0.25 -14.24
N LEU A 89 15.97 0.87 -14.59
CA LEU A 89 16.75 1.72 -13.69
C LEU A 89 16.86 3.15 -14.25
N PRO A 90 16.70 4.19 -13.42
CA PRO A 90 16.38 4.15 -11.98
C PRO A 90 14.90 3.78 -11.72
N SER A 91 14.63 3.17 -10.57
CA SER A 91 13.27 2.81 -10.11
C SER A 91 13.18 2.90 -8.59
N TYR A 92 12.02 2.57 -8.02
CA TYR A 92 11.75 2.62 -6.60
C TYR A 92 12.70 1.71 -5.80
N GLU A 93 13.46 2.29 -4.87
CA GLU A 93 14.62 1.63 -4.25
C GLU A 93 14.27 0.33 -3.52
N ARG A 94 13.07 0.25 -2.90
CA ARG A 94 12.62 -0.99 -2.24
C ARG A 94 12.35 -2.13 -3.22
N PHE A 95 11.85 -1.81 -4.41
CA PHE A 95 11.62 -2.79 -5.48
C PHE A 95 12.96 -3.35 -5.99
N VAL A 96 13.94 -2.47 -6.20
CA VAL A 96 15.32 -2.86 -6.57
C VAL A 96 15.94 -3.75 -5.49
N THR A 97 15.82 -3.36 -4.22
CA THR A 97 16.45 -4.05 -3.09
C THR A 97 15.86 -5.44 -2.87
N ALA A 98 14.53 -5.59 -2.87
CA ALA A 98 13.91 -6.90 -2.73
C ALA A 98 14.10 -7.76 -3.98
N GLY A 99 13.99 -7.18 -5.17
CA GLY A 99 14.24 -7.87 -6.43
C GLY A 99 15.61 -8.55 -6.47
N ARG A 100 16.67 -7.81 -6.11
CA ARG A 100 18.05 -8.34 -6.03
C ARG A 100 18.25 -9.44 -5.00
N ARG A 101 17.45 -9.48 -3.93
CA ARG A 101 17.56 -10.49 -2.87
C ARG A 101 16.82 -11.77 -3.20
N CYS A 102 15.74 -11.66 -3.97
CA CYS A 102 14.79 -12.76 -4.14
C CYS A 102 14.83 -13.38 -5.54
N ALA A 103 15.20 -12.62 -6.58
CA ALA A 103 15.28 -13.12 -7.95
C ALA A 103 16.50 -14.02 -8.16
N ALA A 104 16.38 -14.98 -9.08
CA ALA A 104 17.52 -15.77 -9.55
C ALA A 104 18.49 -14.92 -10.40
N GLU A 105 17.95 -13.95 -11.13
CA GLU A 105 18.68 -13.03 -12.00
C GLU A 105 17.90 -11.71 -12.09
N VAL A 106 18.61 -10.59 -12.16
CA VAL A 106 18.04 -9.26 -12.41
C VAL A 106 18.60 -8.75 -13.73
N VAL A 107 17.70 -8.36 -14.64
CA VAL A 107 17.97 -7.83 -15.98
C VAL A 107 17.55 -6.37 -16.05
#